data_AF-A0A975T9F0-F1
#
_entry.id   AF-A0A975T9F0-F1
#
_cell.length_a   1.000
_cell.length_b   1.000
_cell.length_c   1.000
_cell.angle_alpha   90.00
_cell.angle_beta   90.00
_cell.angle_gamma   90.00
#
_symmetry.space_group_name_H-M   'P 1'
#
loop_
_entity.id
_entity.type
_entity.pdbx_description
1 polymer ?
#
loop_
_entity_poly.entity_id
_entity_poly.type
_entity_poly.pdbx_seq_one_letter_code
_entity_poly.pdbx_strand_id
1 'polypeptide(L)'
;MRDRSSTEKRNFSVFAAIKLVILTFFFGSLMFCGFSTGSLIISYLTSSFATVTPTFVPGIKDAERCDSPSRVWRDNQCWDYQPNAAF
;
A
#
# COMPACT_ATOMS: atom_id res chain seq x y z
N MET A 1 27.62 -50.97 20.95
CA MET A 1 28.14 -49.87 20.08
C MET A 1 27.16 -49.42 18.99
N ARG A 2 25.88 -49.85 18.98
CA ARG A 2 24.94 -49.51 17.90
C ARG A 2 24.07 -48.27 18.21
N ASP A 3 23.95 -47.86 19.47
CA ASP A 3 23.11 -46.72 19.89
C ASP A 3 23.74 -45.34 19.64
N ARG A 4 25.06 -45.26 19.53
CA ARG A 4 25.77 -43.98 19.32
C ARG A 4 25.50 -43.40 17.93
N SER A 5 25.28 -44.25 16.93
CA SER A 5 25.02 -43.81 15.55
C SER A 5 23.58 -43.35 15.30
N SER A 6 22.60 -43.83 16.07
CA SER A 6 21.20 -43.38 15.93
C SER A 6 20.99 -42.00 16.56
N THR A 7 21.65 -41.74 17.69
CA THR A 7 21.58 -40.46 18.41
C THR A 7 22.21 -39.34 17.59
N GLU A 8 23.34 -39.58 16.94
CA GLU A 8 24.02 -38.61 16.07
C GLU A 8 23.19 -38.23 14.84
N LYS A 9 22.57 -39.23 14.17
CA LYS A 9 21.67 -39.01 13.02
C LYS A 9 20.42 -38.22 13.41
N ARG A 10 19.84 -38.49 14.59
CA ARG A 10 18.67 -37.75 15.11
C ARG A 10 19.01 -36.29 15.37
N ASN A 11 20.17 -36.02 15.96
CA ASN A 11 20.63 -34.65 16.22
C ASN A 11 20.85 -33.87 14.91
N PHE A 12 21.44 -34.50 13.89
CA PHE A 12 21.61 -33.88 12.57
C PHE A 12 20.26 -33.53 11.91
N SER A 13 19.28 -34.42 12.00
CA SER A 13 17.92 -34.18 11.49
C SER A 13 17.21 -33.04 12.22
N VAL A 14 17.36 -32.96 13.55
CA VAL A 14 16.78 -31.86 14.35
C VAL A 14 17.46 -30.52 14.00
N PHE A 15 18.78 -30.50 13.84
CA PHE A 15 19.49 -29.29 13.39
C PHE A 15 19.05 -28.83 12.00
N ALA A 16 18.82 -29.76 11.07
CA ALA A 16 18.30 -29.44 9.74
C ALA A 16 16.86 -28.87 9.83
N ALA A 17 16.00 -29.47 10.65
CA ALA A 17 14.63 -28.98 10.87
C ALA A 17 14.61 -27.57 11.50
N ILE A 18 15.45 -27.31 12.51
CA ILE A 18 15.57 -25.99 13.14
C ILE A 18 16.04 -24.94 12.12
N LYS A 19 17.04 -25.27 11.29
CA LYS A 19 17.51 -24.36 10.24
C LYS A 19 16.41 -24.05 9.21
N LEU A 20 15.62 -25.05 8.81
CA LEU A 20 14.48 -24.82 7.91
C LEU A 20 13.42 -23.91 8.55
N VAL A 21 13.09 -24.12 9.83
CA VAL A 21 12.13 -23.27 10.55
C VAL A 21 12.63 -21.82 10.65
N ILE A 22 13.90 -21.62 10.97
CA ILE A 22 14.50 -20.27 11.03
C ILE A 22 14.47 -19.62 9.64
N LEU A 23 14.81 -20.37 8.59
CA LEU A 23 14.82 -19.88 7.22
C LEU A 23 13.42 -19.45 6.77
N THR A 24 12.40 -20.29 6.99
CA THR A 24 11.02 -19.97 6.62
C THR A 24 10.49 -18.80 7.42
N PHE A 25 10.81 -18.70 8.71
CA PHE A 25 10.44 -17.56 9.54
C PHE A 25 11.09 -16.26 9.04
N PHE A 26 12.37 -16.31 8.66
CA PHE A 26 13.09 -15.15 8.13
C PHE A 26 12.53 -14.67 6.78
N PHE A 27 12.24 -15.59 5.85
CA PHE A 27 11.61 -15.21 4.59
C PHE A 27 10.17 -14.73 4.78
N GLY A 28 9.43 -15.34 5.70
CA GLY A 28 8.08 -14.91 6.06
C GLY A 28 8.06 -13.49 6.64
N SER A 29 8.99 -13.17 7.54
CA SER A 29 9.09 -11.82 8.11
C SER A 29 9.53 -10.79 7.08
N LEU A 30 10.49 -11.12 6.20
CA LEU A 30 10.89 -10.25 5.09
C LEU A 30 9.73 -9.95 4.14
N MET A 31 8.96 -10.97 3.76
CA MET A 31 7.78 -10.80 2.91
C MET A 31 6.72 -9.95 3.59
N PHE A 32 6.44 -10.18 4.87
CA PHE A 32 5.45 -9.40 5.62
C PHE A 32 5.86 -7.93 5.79
N CYS A 33 7.13 -7.68 6.13
CA CYS A 33 7.67 -6.33 6.23
C CYS A 33 7.67 -5.62 4.88
N GLY A 34 8.09 -6.30 3.82
CA GLY A 34 8.10 -5.77 2.46
C GLY A 34 6.68 -5.44 1.97
N PHE A 35 5.74 -6.37 2.17
CA PHE A 35 4.33 -6.15 1.83
C PHE A 35 3.75 -4.97 2.61
N SER A 36 3.93 -4.92 3.93
CA SER A 36 3.43 -3.82 4.77
C SER A 36 3.98 -2.47 4.33
N THR A 37 5.29 -2.38 4.06
CA THR A 37 5.94 -1.14 3.60
C THR A 37 5.40 -0.74 2.23
N GLY A 38 5.30 -1.68 1.29
CA GLY A 38 4.74 -1.44 -0.03
C GLY A 38 3.28 -0.98 0.02
N SER A 39 2.44 -1.64 0.82
CA SER A 39 1.04 -1.26 1.04
C SER A 39 0.93 0.14 1.62
N LEU A 40 1.75 0.50 2.61
CA LEU A 40 1.74 1.86 3.19
C LEU A 40 2.13 2.91 2.16
N ILE A 41 3.15 2.65 1.33
CA ILE A 41 3.55 3.56 0.24
C ILE A 41 2.42 3.70 -0.77
N ILE A 42 1.79 2.60 -1.20
CA ILE A 42 0.67 2.64 -2.14
C ILE A 42 -0.50 3.41 -1.53
N SER A 43 -0.88 3.13 -0.28
CA SER A 43 -1.95 3.87 0.41
C SER A 43 -1.63 5.35 0.56
N TYR A 44 -0.37 5.70 0.84
CA TYR A 44 0.06 7.10 0.89
C TYR A 44 -0.06 7.78 -0.47
N LEU A 45 0.41 7.13 -1.53
CA LEU A 45 0.26 7.63 -2.90
C LEU A 45 -1.21 7.75 -3.26
N THR A 46 -2.02 6.72 -3.06
CA THR A 46 -3.46 6.74 -3.32
C THR A 46 -4.15 7.85 -2.54
N SER A 47 -3.78 8.10 -1.28
CA SER A 47 -4.31 9.24 -0.50
C SER A 47 -3.89 10.57 -1.11
N SER A 48 -2.63 10.72 -1.52
CA SER A 48 -2.12 11.92 -2.21
C SER A 48 -2.69 12.12 -3.61
N PHE A 49 -3.17 11.08 -4.28
CA PHE A 49 -3.89 11.18 -5.56
C PHE A 49 -5.40 11.38 -5.33
N ALA A 50 -5.95 10.82 -4.27
CA ALA A 50 -7.34 10.98 -3.85
C ALA A 50 -7.62 12.34 -3.21
N THR A 51 -6.60 13.13 -2.89
CA THR A 51 -6.72 14.59 -2.80
C THR A 51 -7.00 15.15 -4.19
N VAL A 52 -8.22 14.94 -4.66
CA VAL A 52 -8.88 15.71 -5.70
C VAL A 52 -8.99 17.12 -5.14
N THR A 53 -7.92 17.90 -5.26
CA THR A 53 -7.93 19.32 -4.93
C THR A 53 -8.90 19.95 -5.91
N PRO A 54 -10.03 20.50 -5.45
CA PRO A 54 -10.95 21.16 -6.36
C PRO A 54 -10.19 22.34 -6.97
N THR A 55 -9.98 22.32 -8.28
CA THR A 55 -9.32 23.42 -8.98
C THR A 55 -10.35 24.52 -9.19
N PHE A 56 -10.03 25.71 -8.68
CA PHE A 56 -10.84 26.89 -8.93
C PHE A 56 -10.86 27.19 -10.44
N VAL A 57 -12.05 27.35 -11.02
CA VAL A 57 -12.20 27.71 -12.44
C VAL A 57 -12.36 29.23 -12.56
N PRO A 58 -11.32 29.98 -12.96
CA PRO A 58 -11.45 31.42 -13.16
C PRO A 58 -12.35 31.72 -14.35
N GLY A 59 -13.43 32.48 -14.13
CA GLY A 59 -14.27 33.03 -15.20
C GLY A 59 -15.77 32.75 -15.08
N ILE A 60 -16.20 31.85 -14.18
CA ILE A 60 -17.62 31.55 -13.96
C ILE A 60 -18.09 32.30 -12.70
N LYS A 61 -18.84 33.39 -12.89
CA LYS A 61 -19.42 34.20 -11.80
C LYS A 61 -20.90 33.90 -11.52
N ASP A 62 -21.50 33.05 -12.35
CA ASP A 62 -22.92 32.74 -12.31
C ASP A 62 -23.11 31.29 -11.84
N ALA A 63 -23.90 31.07 -10.79
CA ALA A 63 -24.15 29.74 -10.23
C ALA A 63 -24.76 28.78 -11.27
N GLU A 64 -25.65 29.29 -12.12
CA GLU A 64 -26.35 28.52 -13.16
C GLU A 64 -25.41 28.02 -14.28
N ARG A 65 -24.27 28.68 -14.48
CA ARG A 65 -23.25 28.25 -15.46
C ARG A 65 -22.24 27.25 -14.88
N CYS A 66 -22.26 27.07 -13.56
CA CYS A 66 -21.36 26.15 -12.88
C CYS A 66 -21.96 24.76 -12.70
N ASP A 67 -23.29 24.62 -12.68
CA ASP A 67 -23.95 23.34 -12.40
C ASP A 67 -23.80 22.37 -13.58
N SER A 68 -22.73 21.58 -13.54
CA SER A 68 -22.42 20.54 -14.51
C SER A 68 -22.03 19.27 -13.75
N PRO A 69 -22.13 18.08 -14.36
CA PRO A 69 -21.89 16.82 -13.65
C PRO A 69 -20.47 16.66 -13.07
N SER A 70 -19.52 17.52 -13.44
CA SER A 70 -18.15 17.54 -12.91
C SER A 70 -17.82 18.76 -12.03
N ARG A 71 -18.76 19.69 -11.82
CA ARG A 71 -18.52 20.98 -11.18
C ARG A 71 -19.49 21.23 -10.04
N VAL A 72 -19.02 21.91 -9.00
CA VAL A 72 -19.86 22.29 -7.85
C VAL A 72 -19.66 23.76 -7.52
N TRP A 73 -20.78 24.43 -7.27
CA TRP A 73 -20.80 25.80 -6.77
C TRP A 73 -20.68 25.82 -5.25
N ARG A 74 -19.62 26.44 -4.71
CA ARG A 74 -19.41 26.61 -3.26
C ARG A 74 -18.66 27.92 -2.99
N ASP A 75 -19.07 28.64 -1.94
CA ASP A 75 -18.44 29.89 -1.51
C ASP A 75 -18.41 30.99 -2.59
N ASN A 76 -19.51 31.09 -3.36
CA ASN A 76 -19.65 32.04 -4.46
C ASN A 76 -18.60 31.83 -5.59
N GLN A 77 -18.07 30.62 -5.69
CA GLN A 77 -17.04 30.21 -6.63
C GLN A 77 -17.38 28.85 -7.25
N CYS A 78 -16.90 28.63 -8.47
CA CYS A 78 -17.08 27.38 -9.19
C CYS A 78 -15.83 26.49 -9.03
N TRP A 79 -16.05 25.25 -8.57
CA TRP A 79 -15.02 24.26 -8.36
C TRP A 79 -15.17 23.13 -9.39
N ASP A 80 -14.11 22.83 -10.15
CA ASP A 80 -14.08 21.63 -10.99
C ASP A 80 -13.49 20.47 -10.19
N TYR A 81 -14.20 19.35 -10.12
CA TYR A 81 -13.64 18.09 -9.66
C TYR A 81 -12.93 17.44 -10.84
N GLN A 82 -11.85 18.06 -11.30
CA GLN A 82 -11.01 17.42 -12.27
C GLN A 82 -10.20 16.34 -11.56
N PRO A 83 -10.30 15.06 -11.95
CA PRO A 83 -9.31 14.09 -11.50
C PRO A 83 -7.97 14.61 -11.99
N ASN A 84 -7.03 14.84 -11.06
CA ASN A 84 -5.68 15.29 -11.37
C ASN A 84 -5.14 14.39 -12.49
N ALA A 85 -5.02 14.92 -13.71
CA ALA A 85 -4.28 14.28 -14.79
C ALA A 85 -2.79 14.48 -14.48
N ALA A 86 -2.31 13.85 -13.40
CA ALA A 86 -0.90 13.70 -13.15
C ALA A 86 -0.42 12.42 -13.86
N PHE A 87 -0.45 12.47 -15.19
CA PHE A 87 0.33 11.65 -16.11
C PHE A 87 0.76 12.53 -17.28
#